data_AF-A0A159Z3E8-F1
#
_entry.id   AF-A0A159Z3E8-F1
#
_cell.length_a   1.000
_cell.length_b   1.000
_cell.length_c   1.000
_cell.angle_alpha   90.00
_cell.angle_beta   90.00
_cell.angle_gamma   90.00
#
_symmetry.space_group_name_H-M   'P 1'
#
loop_
_entity.id
_entity.type
_entity.pdbx_description
1 polymer ?
#
loop_
_entity_poly.entity_id
_entity_poly.type
_entity_poly.pdbx_seq_one_letter_code
_entity_poly.pdbx_strand_id
1 'polypeptide(L)'
;MLLLIDNYDSFTYNLVHYLGELGAEVLVRRNDALDVQQAMALNPSAIVLSPGPCDPAQAGICLALTAAAAETRTPLGGVPRPSDHRRGLWRQGDPRAADRAWQDGQRGA
;
A
#
# COMPACT_ATOMS: atom_id res chain seq x y z
N MET A 1 -3.80 -7.68 13.39
CA MET A 1 -4.43 -7.69 12.06
C MET A 1 -3.67 -6.81 11.08
N LEU A 2 -3.37 -7.31 9.89
CA LEU A 2 -2.84 -6.56 8.75
C LEU A 2 -4.00 -6.10 7.86
N LEU A 3 -4.00 -4.84 7.44
CA LEU A 3 -4.95 -4.34 6.45
C LEU A 3 -4.30 -4.36 5.07
N LEU A 4 -4.82 -5.18 4.16
CA LEU A 4 -4.38 -5.24 2.77
C LEU A 4 -5.37 -4.48 1.88
N ILE A 5 -4.90 -3.40 1.25
CA ILE A 5 -5.69 -2.67 0.25
C ILE A 5 -5.43 -3.28 -1.12
N ASP A 6 -6.49 -3.86 -1.69
CA ASP A 6 -6.50 -4.43 -3.03
C ASP A 6 -6.83 -3.35 -4.07
N ASN A 7 -5.85 -3.03 -4.92
CA ASN A 7 -6.01 -2.12 -6.05
C ASN A 7 -6.35 -2.87 -7.35
N TYR A 8 -7.18 -3.91 -7.25
CA TYR A 8 -7.54 -4.84 -8.33
C TYR A 8 -6.33 -5.57 -8.92
N ASP A 9 -5.47 -6.09 -8.03
CA ASP A 9 -4.27 -6.81 -8.43
C ASP A 9 -4.50 -8.32 -8.41
N SER A 10 -4.05 -8.98 -9.47
CA SER A 10 -3.98 -10.44 -9.58
C SER A 10 -3.14 -11.11 -8.48
N PHE A 11 -2.18 -10.42 -7.87
CA PHE A 11 -1.31 -11.00 -6.83
C PHE A 11 -1.84 -10.86 -5.40
N THR A 12 -2.95 -10.15 -5.18
CA THR A 12 -3.51 -9.92 -3.84
C THR A 12 -3.72 -11.22 -3.06
N TYR A 13 -4.26 -12.27 -3.68
CA TYR A 13 -4.51 -13.55 -3.00
C TYR A 13 -3.22 -14.30 -2.65
N ASN A 14 -2.19 -14.23 -3.49
CA ASN A 14 -0.89 -14.83 -3.17
C ASN A 14 -0.32 -14.19 -1.89
N LEU A 15 -0.43 -12.88 -1.76
CA LEU A 15 0.04 -12.16 -0.58
C LEU A 15 -0.77 -12.54 0.69
N VAL A 16 -2.09 -12.68 0.57
CA VAL A 16 -2.93 -13.16 1.67
C VAL A 16 -2.51 -14.56 2.13
N HIS A 17 -2.26 -15.48 1.18
CA HIS A 17 -1.81 -16.83 1.49
C HIS A 17 -0.46 -16.82 2.21
N TYR A 18 0.55 -16.12 1.68
CA TYR A 18 1.86 -16.04 2.32
C TYR A 18 1.81 -15.41 3.72
N LEU A 19 1.07 -14.31 3.89
CA LEU A 19 0.92 -13.68 5.19
C LEU A 19 0.14 -14.57 6.17
N GLY A 20 -0.87 -15.30 5.68
CA GLY A 20 -1.62 -16.27 6.46
C GLY A 20 -0.78 -17.48 6.91
N GLU A 21 0.11 -17.98 6.06
CA GLU A 21 1.07 -19.05 6.40
C GLU A 21 2.05 -18.62 7.51
N LEU A 22 2.38 -17.32 7.56
CA LEU A 22 3.17 -16.73 8.64
C LEU A 22 2.35 -16.47 9.92
N GLY A 23 1.07 -16.85 9.95
CA GLY A 23 0.17 -16.67 11.09
C GLY A 23 -0.39 -15.26 11.22
N ALA A 24 -0.24 -14.40 10.20
CA ALA A 24 -0.80 -13.06 10.23
C ALA A 24 -2.29 -13.09 9.90
N GLU A 25 -3.10 -12.44 10.73
CA GLU A 25 -4.50 -12.18 10.43
C GLU A 25 -4.59 -11.04 9.41
N VAL A 26 -5.09 -11.32 8.20
CA VAL A 26 -5.16 -10.34 7.10
C VAL A 26 -6.62 -9.98 6.80
N LEU A 27 -6.91 -8.69 6.76
CA LEU A 27 -8.17 -8.13 6.30
C LEU A 27 -7.97 -7.47 4.94
N VAL A 28 -8.64 -8.00 3.92
CA VAL A 28 -8.57 -7.43 2.56
C VAL A 28 -9.74 -6.48 2.32
N ARG A 29 -9.45 -5.29 1.77
CA ARG A 29 -10.45 -4.30 1.33
C ARG A 29 -10.02 -3.72 -0.01
N ARG A 30 -10.99 -3.45 -0.88
CA ARG A 30 -10.70 -2.75 -2.14
C ARG A 30 -10.42 -1.28 -1.88
N ASN A 31 -9.62 -0.67 -2.75
CA ASN A 31 -9.24 0.75 -2.72
C ASN A 31 -10.43 1.74 -2.78
N ASP A 32 -11.62 1.28 -3.14
CA ASP A 32 -12.86 2.03 -3.31
C ASP A 32 -13.94 1.66 -2.26
N ALA A 33 -13.72 0.59 -1.50
CA ALA A 33 -14.71 0.04 -0.58
C ALA A 33 -14.61 0.59 0.85
N LEU A 34 -13.59 1.40 1.14
CA LEU A 34 -13.28 1.89 2.47
C LEU A 34 -12.72 3.30 2.38
N ASP A 35 -13.17 4.21 3.24
CA ASP A 35 -12.51 5.52 3.39
C ASP A 35 -11.30 5.44 4.36
N VAL A 36 -10.47 6.48 4.38
CA VAL A 36 -9.25 6.52 5.22
C VAL A 36 -9.59 6.51 6.71
N GLN A 37 -10.67 7.18 7.14
CA GLN A 37 -11.04 7.23 8.56
C GLN A 37 -11.48 5.85 9.05
N GLN A 38 -12.29 5.16 8.25
CA GLN A 38 -12.68 3.77 8.47
C GLN A 38 -11.45 2.85 8.50
N ALA A 39 -10.50 3.01 7.56
CA ALA A 39 -9.27 2.23 7.51
C ALA A 39 -8.44 2.36 8.79
N MET A 40 -8.27 3.59 9.29
CA MET A 40 -7.51 3.86 10.50
C MET A 40 -8.26 3.45 11.77
N ALA A 41 -9.59 3.56 11.77
CA ALA A 41 -10.43 3.13 12.89
C ALA A 41 -10.38 1.61 13.14
N LEU A 42 -10.02 0.82 12.13
CA LEU A 42 -9.76 -0.62 12.29
C LEU A 42 -8.49 -0.93 13.12
N ASN A 43 -7.70 0.09 13.44
CA ASN A 43 -6.45 -0.01 14.19
C ASN A 43 -5.51 -1.13 13.68
N PRO A 44 -5.15 -1.12 12.38
CA PRO A 44 -4.30 -2.16 11.81
C PRO A 44 -2.89 -2.09 12.38
N SER A 45 -2.29 -3.27 12.60
CA SER A 45 -0.89 -3.38 13.07
C SER A 45 0.10 -2.96 11.98
N ALA A 46 -0.27 -3.18 10.72
CA ALA A 46 0.40 -2.60 9.55
C ALA A 46 -0.57 -2.59 8.36
N ILE A 47 -0.29 -1.71 7.40
CA ILE A 47 -1.04 -1.56 6.15
C ILE A 47 -0.16 -2.02 5.00
N VAL A 48 -0.73 -2.84 4.10
CA VAL A 48 -0.08 -3.28 2.88
C VAL A 48 -0.91 -2.83 1.68
N LEU A 49 -0.26 -2.25 0.68
CA LEU A 49 -0.90 -1.83 -0.57
C LEU A 49 -0.50 -2.79 -1.69
N SER A 50 -1.48 -3.38 -2.39
CA SER A 50 -1.18 -4.24 -3.55
C SER A 50 -0.80 -3.42 -4.80
N PRO A 51 0.10 -3.92 -5.66
CA PRO A 51 0.50 -3.27 -6.90
C PRO A 51 -0.64 -3.37 -7.91
N GLY A 52 -1.50 -2.36 -7.95
CA GLY A 52 -2.51 -2.31 -9.00
C GLY A 52 -1.92 -1.99 -10.37
N PRO A 53 -2.66 -2.28 -11.46
CA PRO A 53 -2.31 -1.87 -12.81
C PRO A 53 -2.34 -0.35 -13.03
N CYS A 54 -2.89 0.40 -12.07
CA CYS A 54 -3.41 1.74 -12.28
C CYS A 54 -2.40 2.87 -12.10
N ASP A 55 -2.63 3.93 -12.87
CA ASP A 55 -1.92 5.20 -12.79
C ASP A 55 -2.04 5.86 -11.40
N PRO A 56 -1.07 6.70 -11.01
CA PRO A 56 -1.11 7.53 -9.80
C PRO A 56 -2.44 8.25 -9.56
N ALA A 57 -3.09 8.70 -10.64
CA ALA A 57 -4.36 9.43 -10.60
C ALA A 57 -5.56 8.55 -10.19
N GLN A 58 -5.45 7.22 -10.29
CA GLN A 58 -6.49 6.26 -9.94
C GLN A 58 -6.18 5.49 -8.65
N ALA A 59 -5.18 5.92 -7.87
CA ALA A 59 -4.76 5.27 -6.63
C ALA A 59 -5.79 5.35 -5.49
N GLY A 60 -6.96 5.96 -5.70
CA GLY A 60 -8.07 5.97 -4.75
C GLY A 60 -7.64 6.43 -3.35
N ILE A 61 -7.96 5.63 -2.33
CA ILE A 61 -7.62 5.95 -0.93
C ILE A 61 -6.12 5.89 -0.62
N CYS A 62 -5.28 5.29 -1.48
CA CYS A 62 -3.91 4.93 -1.13
C CYS A 62 -3.02 6.13 -0.76
N LEU A 63 -3.18 7.28 -1.43
CA LEU A 63 -2.39 8.48 -1.12
C LEU A 63 -2.76 9.06 0.23
N ALA A 64 -4.06 9.27 0.46
CA ALA A 64 -4.56 9.79 1.72
C ALA A 64 -4.30 8.82 2.89
N LEU A 65 -4.39 7.51 2.63
CA LEU A 65 -4.06 6.47 3.60
C LEU A 65 -2.56 6.46 3.94
N THR A 66 -1.69 6.73 2.97
CA THR A 66 -0.24 6.83 3.21
C THR A 66 0.10 8.02 4.11
N ALA A 67 -0.53 9.17 3.87
CA ALA A 67 -0.38 10.34 4.74
C ALA A 67 -0.88 10.05 6.16
N ALA A 68 -2.09 9.48 6.29
CA ALA A 68 -2.66 9.13 7.59
C ALA A 68 -1.80 8.11 8.36
N ALA A 69 -1.30 7.07 7.68
CA ALA A 69 -0.40 6.09 8.28
C ALA A 69 0.91 6.72 8.76
N ALA A 70 1.44 7.71 8.04
CA ALA A 70 2.64 8.44 8.44
C ALA A 70 2.40 9.29 9.70
N GLU A 71 1.23 9.94 9.81
CA GLU A 71 0.84 10.71 10.98
C GLU A 71 0.68 9.83 12.23
N THR A 72 0.03 8.67 12.09
CA THR A 72 -0.19 7.73 13.18
C THR A 72 1.02 6.83 13.46
N ARG A 73 2.07 6.90 12.64
CA ARG A 73 3.23 6.00 12.63
C ARG A 73 2.84 4.53 12.47
N THR A 74 1.74 4.26 11.77
CA THR A 74 1.35 2.90 11.40
C THR A 74 2.31 2.40 10.32
N PRO A 75 2.94 1.23 10.48
CA PRO A 75 3.80 0.66 9.45
C PRO A 75 3.04 0.49 8.14
N LEU A 76 3.61 1.00 7.05
CA LEU A 76 3.04 0.90 5.71
C LEU A 76 4.08 0.32 4.75
N GLY A 77 3.66 -0.68 3.98
CA GLY A 77 4.46 -1.32 2.94
C GLY A 77 3.69 -1.44 1.63
N GLY A 78 4.43 -1.52 0.52
CA GLY A 78 3.86 -1.77 -0.81
C GLY A 78 4.72 -2.77 -1.57
N VAL A 79 4.08 -3.60 -2.39
CA VAL A 79 4.79 -4.45 -3.35
C VAL A 79 4.88 -3.68 -4.68
N PRO A 80 6.07 -3.51 -5.28
CA PRO A 80 6.21 -2.84 -6.57
C PRO A 80 5.76 -3.75 -7.73
N ARG A 81 5.32 -3.17 -8.86
CA ARG A 81 5.02 -3.95 -10.07
C ARG A 81 6.30 -4.61 -10.61
N PRO A 82 6.25 -5.85 -11.12
CA PRO A 82 7.41 -6.49 -11.72
C PRO A 82 8.04 -5.70 -12.87
N SER A 83 7.23 -4.97 -13.66
CA SER A 83 7.69 -4.11 -14.75
C SER A 83 8.34 -2.80 -14.27
N ASP A 84 8.26 -2.48 -12.98
CA ASP A 84 8.89 -1.32 -12.37
C ASP A 84 10.35 -1.64 -11.98
N HIS A 85 11.16 -1.99 -12.99
CA HIS A 85 12.59 -2.28 -12.81
C HIS A 85 13.43 -1.05 -12.41
N ARG A 86 12.81 0.12 -12.22
CA ARG A 86 13.48 1.36 -11.84
C ARG A 86 12.80 2.06 -10.66
N ARG A 87 12.72 1.43 -9.48
CA ARG A 87 12.48 2.21 -8.25
C ARG A 87 12.86 1.45 -7.00
N GLY A 88 13.88 1.97 -6.32
CA GLY A 88 14.43 1.40 -5.11
C GLY A 88 13.41 1.36 -3.97
N LEU A 89 13.40 0.22 -3.29
CA LEU A 89 12.97 -0.05 -1.90
C LEU A 89 12.22 1.11 -1.21
N TRP A 90 10.91 0.90 -1.01
CA TRP A 90 10.14 1.55 0.05
C TRP A 90 10.83 1.27 1.39
N ARG A 91 11.69 2.18 1.85
CA ARG A 91 12.28 2.10 3.20
C ARG A 91 11.26 2.57 4.22
N GLN A 92 10.94 1.70 5.18
CA GLN A 92 10.08 2.02 6.31
C GLN A 92 10.54 3.30 7.02
N GLY A 93 9.61 4.22 7.28
CA GLY A 93 9.77 5.29 8.27
C GLY A 93 10.03 6.72 7.74
N ASP A 94 10.26 6.92 6.43
CA ASP A 94 10.36 8.28 5.85
C ASP A 94 9.27 8.53 4.79
N PRO A 95 8.15 9.22 5.15
CA PRO A 95 7.10 9.57 4.19
C PRO A 95 7.60 10.46 3.04
N ARG A 96 8.72 11.17 3.20
CA ARG A 96 9.33 11.98 2.13
C ARG A 96 10.16 11.15 1.16
N ALA A 97 10.65 9.99 1.59
CA ALA A 97 11.36 9.06 0.70
C ALA A 97 10.38 8.39 -0.27
N ALA A 98 9.18 8.04 0.23
CA ALA A 98 8.06 7.59 -0.61
C ALA A 98 7.69 8.65 -1.65
N ASP A 99 7.42 9.88 -1.23
CA ASP A 99 7.01 10.98 -2.11
C ASP A 99 8.10 11.32 -3.17
N ARG A 100 9.38 11.34 -2.80
CA ARG A 100 10.49 11.56 -3.75
C ARG A 100 10.67 10.43 -4.76
N ALA A 101 10.69 9.17 -4.30
CA ALA A 101 10.80 8.03 -5.20
C ALA A 101 9.65 7.98 -6.21
N TRP A 102 8.48 8.46 -5.78
CA TRP A 102 7.25 8.56 -6.56
C TRP A 102 7.26 9.75 -7.55
N GLN A 103 7.72 10.94 -7.15
CA GLN A 103 7.87 12.12 -8.02
C GLN A 103 8.96 11.94 -9.08
N ASP A 104 10.10 11.35 -8.70
CA ASP A 104 11.16 11.00 -9.64
C ASP A 104 10.70 9.90 -10.62
N GLY A 105 9.49 9.35 -10.43
CA GLY A 105 8.86 8.46 -11.38
C GLY A 105 8.01 9.08 -12.44
N GLN A 106 7.53 10.28 -12.18
CA GLN A 106 6.76 11.03 -13.16
C GLN A 106 7.65 11.77 -14.17
N ARG A 107 8.94 11.97 -13.86
CA ARG A 107 9.89 12.66 -14.76
C ARG A 107 10.51 11.77 -15.85
N GLY A 108 10.13 10.50 -15.93
CA GLY A 108 10.75 9.51 -16.82
C GLY A 108 9.81 8.86 -17.85
N ALA A 109 8.59 9.36 -18.02
CA ALA A 109 7.63 8.94 -19.05
C ALA A 109 7.47 10.04 -20.10
#